data_AF-A0AA36J1G4-F1
#
_entry.id   AF-A0AA36J1G4-F1
#
_cell.length_a   1.000
_cell.length_b   1.000
_cell.length_c   1.000
_cell.angle_alpha   90.00
_cell.angle_beta   90.00
_cell.angle_gamma   90.00
#
_symmetry.space_group_name_H-M   'P 1'
#
loop_
_entity.id
_entity.type
_entity.pdbx_description
1 polymer ?
#
loop_
_entity_poly.entity_id
_entity_poly.type
_entity_poly.pdbx_seq_one_letter_code
_entity_poly.pdbx_strand_id
1 'polypeptide(L)'
;MASLIDSEAHFSKRAGEVRLGDAALRTLRRLGLNSMGSLAYAHGQPGQPLDEASFTNWVQSTVDANVSLGDTSAIKRLLFESQTLVLAALREQVVNPDSAALKKVPEAERDRRMKHLRDTLIGVLIEGPMEPGHALLDLCAQQRESGQLRYIPPERCISRVHEVTTASNPKKQLEFESDKLSIKEQVVAPDMQVHDLLKLLEAFRRRGLAFAFAEAVSFLDYERYVNSLFSHCHREPPPGYSRCALPQLVQADKLVFTKLIEDGVKPRKWTQRALELQEEENNLKCKLAPHLRSLLSGKRLMLWFGLKQGAKVRLIDDFSGSGVNSTVQACESPKPHSTDVVAALLLQLARSTNGDPRQRLDQVERSMAMLLGKSSQQAQIF
;
A
#
# COMPACT_ATOMS: atom_id res chain seq x y z
N MET A 1 -5.40 3.12 12.15
CA MET A 1 -5.76 4.41 11.51
C MET A 1 -6.37 5.28 12.60
N ALA A 2 -6.31 6.59 12.43
CA ALA A 2 -6.80 7.55 13.41
C ALA A 2 -8.32 7.39 13.64
N SER A 3 -8.72 7.18 14.90
CA SER A 3 -10.11 7.45 15.30
C SER A 3 -10.45 8.91 14.97
N LEU A 4 -11.72 9.31 15.01
CA LEU A 4 -12.13 10.71 14.83
C LEU A 4 -11.27 11.67 15.67
N ILE A 5 -10.83 11.21 16.85
CA ILE A 5 -9.94 11.92 17.77
C ILE A 5 -8.51 12.10 17.24
N ASP A 6 -7.95 11.15 16.51
CA ASP A 6 -6.53 11.16 16.10
C ASP A 6 -6.35 11.72 14.68
N SER A 7 -7.42 12.09 13.98
CA SER A 7 -7.36 12.53 12.59
C SER A 7 -6.93 13.99 12.48
N GLU A 8 -5.76 14.22 11.88
CA GLU A 8 -5.26 15.56 11.59
C GLU A 8 -6.13 16.32 10.59
N ALA A 9 -6.69 15.60 9.61
CA ALA A 9 -7.58 16.19 8.60
C ALA A 9 -8.88 16.70 9.26
N HIS A 10 -9.45 15.92 10.18
CA HIS A 10 -10.63 16.31 10.93
C HIS A 10 -10.35 17.52 11.84
N PHE A 11 -9.22 17.51 12.55
CA PHE A 11 -8.80 18.65 13.37
C PHE A 11 -8.71 19.94 12.55
N SER A 12 -8.12 19.86 11.36
CA SER A 12 -7.97 21.00 10.45
C SER A 12 -9.30 21.54 9.92
N LYS A 13 -10.22 20.64 9.55
CA LYS A 13 -11.58 21.01 9.10
C LYS A 13 -12.34 21.72 10.23
N ARG A 14 -12.33 21.16 11.45
CA ARG A 14 -13.00 21.79 12.60
C ARG A 14 -12.36 23.12 13.02
N ALA A 15 -11.04 23.24 12.95
CA ALA A 15 -10.37 24.52 13.22
C ALA A 15 -10.85 25.64 12.28
N GLY A 16 -11.05 25.32 11.00
CA GLY A 16 -11.66 26.25 10.03
C GLY A 16 -13.12 26.58 10.35
N GLU A 17 -13.93 25.59 10.74
CA GLU A 17 -15.35 25.79 11.10
C GLU A 17 -15.52 26.65 12.38
N VAL A 18 -14.57 26.56 13.32
CA VAL A 18 -14.52 27.38 14.53
C VAL A 18 -13.89 28.77 14.26
N ARG A 19 -13.44 29.03 13.02
CA ARG A 19 -12.82 30.30 12.58
C ARG A 19 -11.53 30.63 13.31
N LEU A 20 -10.73 29.62 13.64
CA LEU A 20 -9.39 29.83 14.18
C LEU A 20 -8.48 30.42 13.09
N GLY A 21 -7.71 31.47 13.42
CA GLY A 21 -6.76 32.06 12.50
C GLY A 21 -5.69 31.06 12.01
N ASP A 22 -5.32 31.12 10.73
CA ASP A 22 -4.34 30.21 10.12
C ASP A 22 -2.96 30.27 10.80
N ALA A 23 -2.60 31.42 11.36
CA ALA A 23 -1.35 31.58 12.11
C ALA A 23 -1.37 30.74 13.39
N ALA A 24 -2.44 30.83 14.18
CA ALA A 24 -2.62 30.03 15.39
C ALA A 24 -2.67 28.53 15.08
N LEU A 25 -3.37 28.12 14.02
CA LEU A 25 -3.43 26.72 13.60
C LEU A 25 -2.06 26.16 13.20
N ARG A 26 -1.22 26.96 12.51
CA ARG A 26 0.16 26.56 12.18
C ARG A 26 1.02 26.41 13.42
N THR A 27 0.90 27.31 14.39
CA THR A 27 1.65 27.22 15.66
C THR A 27 1.27 25.98 16.46
N LEU A 28 -0.04 25.69 16.58
CA LEU A 28 -0.51 24.47 17.24
C LEU A 28 0.05 23.20 16.59
N ARG A 29 0.07 23.14 15.25
CA ARG A 29 0.68 22.01 14.52
C ARG A 29 2.18 21.88 14.77
N ARG A 30 2.92 22.99 14.83
CA ARG A 30 4.36 22.99 15.11
C ARG A 30 4.67 22.43 16.50
N LEU A 31 3.77 22.64 17.46
CA LEU A 31 3.87 22.11 18.82
C LEU A 31 3.45 20.65 18.95
N GLY A 32 3.02 20.00 17.85
CA GLY A 32 2.54 18.63 17.87
C GLY A 32 1.08 18.48 18.31
N LEU A 33 0.34 19.59 18.49
CA LEU A 33 -1.11 19.59 18.73
C LEU A 33 -1.86 19.52 17.40
N ASN A 34 -1.73 18.37 16.73
CA ASN A 34 -2.23 18.13 15.37
C ASN A 34 -3.57 17.36 15.32
N SER A 35 -4.06 16.86 16.46
CA SER A 35 -5.27 16.04 16.56
C SER A 35 -6.13 16.43 17.76
N MET A 36 -7.44 16.10 17.70
CA MET A 36 -8.35 16.33 18.84
C MET A 36 -7.89 15.55 20.08
N GLY A 37 -7.34 14.34 19.92
CA GLY A 37 -6.78 13.56 21.01
C GLY A 37 -5.61 14.27 21.69
N SER A 38 -4.65 14.81 20.91
CA SER A 38 -3.53 15.58 21.46
C SER A 38 -3.97 16.87 22.15
N LEU A 39 -4.97 17.57 21.59
CA LEU A 39 -5.47 18.82 22.15
C LEU A 39 -6.27 18.57 23.45
N ALA A 40 -7.02 17.46 23.54
CA ALA A 40 -7.84 17.13 24.71
C ALA A 40 -7.03 17.09 26.02
N TYR A 41 -5.76 16.69 25.95
CA TYR A 41 -4.83 16.61 27.08
C TYR A 41 -3.81 17.74 27.13
N ALA A 42 -3.89 18.72 26.23
CA ALA A 42 -2.94 19.82 26.18
C ALA A 42 -3.08 20.78 27.38
N HIS A 43 -4.30 20.96 27.89
CA HIS A 43 -4.57 21.78 29.06
C HIS A 43 -5.70 21.20 29.92
N GLY A 44 -5.36 20.77 31.13
CA GLY A 44 -6.29 20.13 32.07
C GLY A 44 -6.61 18.68 31.74
N GLN A 45 -7.25 17.99 32.69
CA GLN A 45 -7.72 16.62 32.49
C GLN A 45 -9.15 16.62 31.93
N PRO A 46 -9.48 15.76 30.94
CA PRO A 46 -10.85 15.61 30.47
C PRO A 46 -11.81 15.30 31.62
N GLY A 47 -12.84 16.13 31.79
CA GLY A 47 -13.87 15.97 32.82
C GLY A 47 -13.72 16.88 34.05
N GLN A 48 -12.63 17.64 34.16
CA GLN A 48 -12.47 18.69 35.16
C GLN A 48 -12.89 20.06 34.59
N PRO A 49 -13.50 20.95 35.40
CA PRO A 49 -13.79 22.30 34.96
C PRO A 49 -12.50 23.07 34.65
N LEU A 50 -12.49 23.79 33.54
CA LEU A 50 -11.34 24.55 33.07
C LEU A 50 -11.24 25.87 33.83
N ASP A 51 -10.10 26.13 34.47
CA ASP A 51 -9.79 27.46 35.00
C ASP A 51 -9.48 28.44 33.85
N GLU A 52 -10.25 29.52 33.76
CA GLU A 52 -10.20 30.47 32.65
C GLU A 52 -8.93 31.33 32.67
N ALA A 53 -8.41 31.65 33.86
CA ALA A 53 -7.18 32.42 34.01
C ALA A 53 -5.97 31.60 33.57
N SER A 54 -5.84 30.36 34.06
CA SER A 54 -4.78 29.42 33.65
C SER A 54 -4.82 29.13 32.15
N PHE A 55 -6.01 28.94 31.58
CA PHE A 55 -6.17 28.69 30.15
C PHE A 55 -5.72 29.88 29.30
N THR A 56 -6.11 31.11 29.67
CA THR A 56 -5.73 32.31 28.91
C THR A 56 -4.22 32.51 28.92
N ASN A 57 -3.58 32.30 30.08
CA ASN A 57 -2.12 32.34 30.21
C ASN A 57 -1.42 31.26 29.38
N TRP A 58 -1.99 30.05 29.35
CA TRP A 58 -1.47 28.97 28.52
C TRP A 58 -1.55 29.31 27.02
N VAL A 59 -2.67 29.85 26.54
CA VAL A 59 -2.82 30.27 25.14
C VAL A 59 -1.82 31.37 24.79
N GLN A 60 -1.65 32.38 25.64
CA GLN A 60 -0.72 33.48 25.42
C GLN A 60 0.75 33.05 25.42
N SER A 61 1.13 32.09 26.26
CA SER A 61 2.50 31.55 26.31
C SER A 61 2.80 30.55 25.20
N THR A 62 1.80 29.82 24.73
CA THR A 62 1.97 28.70 23.80
C THR A 62 1.78 29.11 22.34
N VAL A 63 0.80 29.97 22.05
CA VAL A 63 0.45 30.35 20.68
C VAL A 63 1.14 31.65 20.29
N ASP A 64 0.79 32.77 20.93
CA ASP A 64 1.41 34.09 20.75
C ASP A 64 0.96 35.04 21.88
N ALA A 65 1.80 36.01 22.25
CA ALA A 65 1.47 36.98 23.31
C ALA A 65 0.32 37.94 22.95
N ASN A 66 0.07 38.16 21.64
CA ASN A 66 -0.98 39.05 21.12
C ASN A 66 -2.12 38.27 20.42
N VAL A 67 -2.49 37.09 20.92
CA VAL A 67 -3.63 36.33 20.39
C VAL A 67 -4.93 37.15 20.53
N SER A 68 -5.71 37.22 19.44
CA SER A 68 -7.01 37.87 19.43
C SER A 68 -7.99 37.17 20.39
N LEU A 69 -8.87 37.94 21.05
CA LEU A 69 -9.94 37.38 21.88
C LEU A 69 -10.78 36.33 21.11
N GLY A 70 -10.95 36.54 19.79
CA GLY A 70 -11.63 35.58 18.91
C GLY A 70 -10.89 34.24 18.83
N ASP A 71 -9.58 34.26 18.65
CA ASP A 71 -8.76 33.05 18.57
C ASP A 71 -8.69 32.32 19.92
N THR A 72 -8.59 33.06 21.04
CA THR A 72 -8.66 32.46 22.39
C THR A 72 -9.99 31.73 22.61
N SER A 73 -11.10 32.34 22.20
CA SER A 73 -12.43 31.71 22.28
C SER A 73 -12.56 30.48 21.38
N ALA A 74 -11.97 30.53 20.18
CA ALA A 74 -11.93 29.43 19.23
C ALA A 74 -11.14 28.23 19.78
N ILE A 75 -9.96 28.48 20.37
CA ILE A 75 -9.14 27.44 21.00
C ILE A 75 -9.87 26.84 22.21
N LYS A 76 -10.54 27.66 23.03
CA LYS A 76 -11.33 27.17 24.18
C LYS A 76 -12.42 26.20 23.72
N ARG A 77 -13.14 26.55 22.65
CA ARG A 77 -14.15 25.70 22.05
C ARG A 77 -13.55 24.40 21.49
N LEU A 78 -12.45 24.48 20.75
CA LEU A 78 -11.76 23.29 20.21
C LEU A 78 -11.28 22.36 21.33
N LEU A 79 -10.76 22.89 22.42
CA LEU A 79 -10.34 22.12 23.59
C LEU A 79 -11.52 21.39 24.24
N PHE A 80 -12.64 22.09 24.45
CA PHE A 80 -13.85 21.49 25.01
C PHE A 80 -14.43 20.39 24.11
N GLU A 81 -14.52 20.63 22.79
CA GLU A 81 -14.95 19.64 21.81
C GLU A 81 -14.03 18.41 21.84
N SER A 82 -12.71 18.63 21.90
CA SER A 82 -11.69 17.57 21.99
C SER A 82 -11.87 16.69 23.23
N GLN A 83 -11.99 17.30 24.41
CA GLN A 83 -12.19 16.59 25.67
C GLN A 83 -13.50 15.79 25.68
N THR A 84 -14.57 16.39 25.17
CA THR A 84 -15.88 15.73 25.08
C THR A 84 -15.83 14.50 24.17
N LEU A 85 -15.16 14.61 23.02
CA LEU A 85 -15.01 13.50 22.07
C LEU A 85 -14.18 12.35 22.65
N VAL A 86 -13.09 12.65 23.37
CA VAL A 86 -12.26 11.63 24.03
C VAL A 86 -13.03 10.91 25.13
N LEU A 87 -13.77 11.64 25.97
CA LEU A 87 -14.60 11.04 27.01
C LEU A 87 -15.72 10.16 26.44
N ALA A 88 -16.38 10.60 25.37
CA ALA A 88 -17.39 9.81 24.67
C ALA A 88 -16.79 8.52 24.09
N ALA A 89 -15.63 8.60 23.44
CA ALA A 89 -14.94 7.44 22.88
C ALA A 89 -14.49 6.44 23.96
N LEU A 90 -13.94 6.93 25.09
CA LEU A 90 -13.57 6.07 26.22
C LEU A 90 -14.79 5.39 26.84
N ARG A 91 -15.89 6.12 27.02
CA ARG A 91 -17.14 5.54 27.52
C ARG A 91 -17.66 4.45 26.59
N GLU A 92 -17.60 4.68 25.28
CA GLU A 92 -18.04 3.69 24.29
C GLU A 92 -17.19 2.42 24.34
N GLN A 93 -15.86 2.54 24.46
CA GLN A 93 -14.96 1.39 24.61
C GLN A 93 -15.25 0.57 25.87
N VAL A 94 -15.60 1.22 26.98
CA VAL A 94 -15.94 0.55 28.24
C VAL A 94 -17.31 -0.13 28.16
N VAL A 95 -18.30 0.51 27.53
CA VAL A 95 -19.68 -0.01 27.46
C VAL A 95 -19.82 -1.13 26.44
N ASN A 96 -19.09 -1.08 25.32
CA ASN A 96 -19.22 -2.02 24.21
C ASN A 96 -17.85 -2.54 23.73
N PRO A 97 -17.14 -3.37 24.52
CA PRO A 97 -15.81 -3.87 24.14
C PRO A 97 -15.82 -4.75 22.88
N ASP A 98 -16.90 -5.51 22.64
CA ASP A 98 -17.01 -6.47 21.52
C ASP A 98 -17.75 -5.94 20.29
N SER A 99 -18.13 -4.66 20.26
CA SER A 99 -18.74 -4.08 19.07
C SER A 99 -17.66 -3.86 18.00
N ALA A 100 -17.31 -4.94 17.29
CA ALA A 100 -16.56 -4.92 16.03
C ALA A 100 -17.35 -4.28 14.88
N ALA A 101 -18.23 -3.32 15.19
CA ALA A 101 -18.87 -2.47 14.21
C ALA A 101 -17.77 -1.80 13.37
N LEU A 102 -17.95 -1.80 12.05
CA LEU A 102 -17.04 -1.11 11.12
C LEU A 102 -16.76 0.30 11.65
N LYS A 103 -15.54 0.55 12.14
CA LYS A 103 -15.09 1.90 12.46
C LYS A 103 -15.05 2.66 11.14
N LYS A 104 -16.01 3.57 10.97
CA LYS A 104 -16.12 4.39 9.78
C LYS A 104 -14.94 5.35 9.73
N VAL A 105 -14.30 5.45 8.57
CA VAL A 105 -13.26 6.46 8.37
C VAL A 105 -13.93 7.85 8.42
N PRO A 106 -13.41 8.82 9.17
CA PRO A 106 -13.94 10.17 9.16
C PRO A 106 -13.96 10.75 7.73
N GLU A 107 -15.00 11.51 7.38
CA GLU A 107 -15.16 12.10 6.04
C GLU A 107 -13.95 12.93 5.61
N ALA A 108 -13.48 13.83 6.49
CA ALA A 108 -12.32 14.67 6.22
C ALA A 108 -11.04 13.85 5.94
N GLU A 109 -10.85 12.73 6.65
CA GLU A 109 -9.71 11.85 6.46
C GLU A 109 -9.82 11.06 5.16
N ARG A 110 -11.04 10.63 4.82
CA ARG A 110 -11.34 9.96 3.55
C ARG A 110 -11.05 10.86 2.37
N ASP A 111 -11.55 12.09 2.38
CA ASP A 111 -11.34 13.05 1.30
C ASP A 111 -9.86 13.36 1.10
N ARG A 112 -9.13 13.57 2.21
CA ARG A 112 -7.67 13.80 2.17
C ARG A 112 -6.94 12.64 1.51
N ARG A 113 -7.23 11.40 1.91
CA ARG A 113 -6.58 10.20 1.37
C ARG A 113 -6.95 9.95 -0.08
N MET A 114 -8.22 10.15 -0.43
CA MET A 114 -8.68 10.02 -1.81
C MET A 114 -8.02 11.06 -2.71
N LYS A 115 -7.91 12.31 -2.25
CA LYS A 115 -7.16 13.35 -2.96
C LYS A 115 -5.70 12.96 -3.14
N HIS A 116 -5.03 12.50 -2.08
CA HIS A 116 -3.66 12.03 -2.16
C HIS A 116 -3.48 10.87 -3.16
N LEU A 117 -4.41 9.91 -3.21
CA LEU A 117 -4.39 8.84 -4.19
C LEU A 117 -4.57 9.35 -5.63
N ARG A 118 -5.50 10.27 -5.85
CA ARG A 118 -5.70 10.91 -7.16
C ARG A 118 -4.43 11.66 -7.61
N ASP A 119 -3.77 12.36 -6.69
CA ASP A 119 -2.54 13.11 -6.99
C ASP A 119 -1.34 12.17 -7.25
N THR A 120 -1.29 11.02 -6.58
CA THR A 120 -0.17 10.07 -6.69
C THR A 120 -0.30 9.15 -7.90
N LEU A 121 -1.51 8.73 -8.25
CA LEU A 121 -1.78 7.78 -9.34
C LEU A 121 -2.02 8.52 -10.66
N ILE A 122 -0.98 9.17 -11.16
CA ILE A 122 -0.99 9.87 -12.45
C ILE A 122 -1.23 8.82 -13.56
N GLY A 123 -2.34 8.94 -14.28
CA GLY A 123 -2.74 8.04 -15.37
C GLY A 123 -3.89 7.08 -15.03
N VAL A 124 -4.36 7.05 -13.78
CA VAL A 124 -5.57 6.30 -13.39
C VAL A 124 -6.70 7.30 -13.11
N LEU A 125 -7.77 7.25 -13.89
CA LEU A 125 -8.93 8.10 -13.66
C LEU A 125 -9.81 7.51 -12.56
N ILE A 126 -9.73 8.07 -11.35
CA ILE A 126 -10.53 7.66 -10.19
C ILE A 126 -11.82 8.49 -10.13
N GLU A 127 -12.69 8.29 -11.12
CA GLU A 127 -13.98 9.00 -11.25
C GLU A 127 -15.09 8.02 -11.66
N GLY A 128 -16.34 8.34 -11.27
CA GLY A 128 -17.54 7.62 -11.67
C GLY A 128 -17.52 6.12 -11.30
N PRO A 129 -17.52 5.20 -12.28
CA PRO A 129 -17.57 3.75 -12.01
C PRO A 129 -16.30 3.22 -11.35
N MET A 130 -15.16 3.91 -11.49
CA MET A 130 -13.87 3.51 -10.92
C MET A 130 -13.67 3.99 -9.48
N GLU A 131 -14.50 4.93 -9.01
CA GLU A 131 -14.42 5.42 -7.64
C GLU A 131 -14.97 4.36 -6.66
N PRO A 132 -14.17 3.89 -5.69
CA PRO A 132 -14.63 2.90 -4.71
C PRO A 132 -15.68 3.47 -3.75
N GLY A 133 -16.71 2.69 -3.44
CA GLY A 133 -17.71 3.07 -2.45
C GLY A 133 -17.14 3.20 -1.03
N HIS A 134 -17.78 4.02 -0.18
CA HIS A 134 -17.34 4.28 1.19
C HIS A 134 -17.36 3.01 2.03
N ALA A 135 -18.36 2.15 1.87
CA ALA A 135 -18.41 0.84 2.54
C ALA A 135 -17.18 -0.03 2.24
N LEU A 136 -16.68 -0.03 1.00
CA LEU A 136 -15.50 -0.79 0.61
C LEU A 136 -14.23 -0.20 1.24
N LEU A 137 -14.11 1.13 1.27
CA LEU A 137 -13.01 1.84 1.90
C LEU A 137 -12.94 1.56 3.40
N ASP A 138 -14.08 1.64 4.09
CA ASP A 138 -14.20 1.38 5.53
C ASP A 138 -13.85 -0.07 5.86
N LEU A 139 -14.27 -1.03 5.02
CA LEU A 139 -13.95 -2.44 5.19
C LEU A 139 -12.44 -2.72 5.04
N CYS A 140 -11.79 -2.18 4.01
CA CYS A 140 -10.34 -2.30 3.85
C CYS A 140 -9.57 -1.63 4.99
N ALA A 141 -10.04 -0.47 5.46
CA ALA A 141 -9.48 0.23 6.61
C ALA A 141 -9.55 -0.63 7.89
N GLN A 142 -10.69 -1.28 8.14
CA GLN A 142 -10.89 -2.17 9.29
C GLN A 142 -10.01 -3.43 9.21
N GLN A 143 -9.88 -4.05 8.04
CA GLN A 143 -8.98 -5.21 7.87
C GLN A 143 -7.54 -4.87 8.24
N ARG A 144 -7.10 -3.65 7.89
CA ARG A 144 -5.79 -3.17 8.33
C ARG A 144 -5.69 -2.98 9.83
N GLU A 145 -6.71 -2.39 10.47
CA GLU A 145 -6.68 -2.12 11.91
C GLU A 145 -6.72 -3.40 12.75
N SER A 146 -7.60 -4.33 12.40
CA SER A 146 -7.65 -5.66 13.02
C SER A 146 -6.41 -6.51 12.72
N GLY A 147 -5.65 -6.17 11.67
CA GLY A 147 -4.53 -6.96 11.18
C GLY A 147 -4.95 -8.33 10.66
N GLN A 148 -6.24 -8.52 10.39
CA GLN A 148 -6.82 -9.75 9.87
C GLN A 148 -7.21 -9.56 8.41
N LEU A 149 -6.55 -10.32 7.52
CA LEU A 149 -6.92 -10.34 6.12
C LEU A 149 -8.23 -11.12 5.96
N ARG A 150 -9.23 -10.52 5.30
CA ARG A 150 -10.49 -11.19 4.97
C ARG A 150 -10.77 -11.05 3.48
N TYR A 151 -11.19 -12.14 2.85
CA TYR A 151 -11.56 -12.11 1.44
C TYR A 151 -12.75 -11.17 1.20
N ILE A 152 -12.57 -10.22 0.29
CA ILE A 152 -13.62 -9.30 -0.17
C ILE A 152 -14.09 -9.80 -1.54
N PRO A 153 -15.33 -10.32 -1.63
CA PRO A 153 -15.86 -10.77 -2.91
C PRO A 153 -16.07 -9.57 -3.86
N PRO A 154 -15.96 -9.79 -5.19
CA PRO A 154 -16.13 -8.73 -6.18
C PRO A 154 -17.51 -8.08 -6.13
N GLU A 155 -18.54 -8.81 -5.69
CA GLU A 155 -19.91 -8.31 -5.50
C GLU A 155 -19.99 -7.17 -4.48
N ARG A 156 -19.13 -7.18 -3.46
CA ARG A 156 -19.03 -6.11 -2.44
C ARG A 156 -18.12 -4.96 -2.86
N CYS A 157 -17.36 -5.13 -3.93
CA CYS A 157 -16.53 -4.07 -4.48
C CYS A 157 -17.42 -3.16 -5.33
N ILE A 158 -18.26 -2.35 -4.68
CA ILE A 158 -19.21 -1.43 -5.33
C ILE A 158 -18.61 -0.04 -5.59
N SER A 159 -19.16 0.68 -6.56
CA SER A 159 -18.71 2.02 -6.92
C SER A 159 -19.44 3.03 -6.05
N ARG A 160 -18.87 4.23 -5.90
CA ARG A 160 -19.52 5.29 -5.14
C ARG A 160 -20.89 5.65 -5.71
N VAL A 161 -21.00 5.73 -7.03
CA VAL A 161 -22.28 5.98 -7.72
C VAL A 161 -23.30 4.89 -7.39
N HIS A 162 -22.91 3.61 -7.48
CA HIS A 162 -23.82 2.50 -7.19
C HIS A 162 -24.24 2.45 -5.72
N GLU A 163 -23.32 2.74 -4.79
CA GLU A 163 -23.62 2.83 -3.36
C GLU A 163 -24.70 3.87 -3.06
N VAL A 164 -24.65 5.04 -3.71
CA VAL A 164 -25.62 6.12 -3.50
C VAL A 164 -26.95 5.84 -4.19
N THR A 165 -26.93 5.33 -5.42
CA THR A 165 -28.14 5.08 -6.21
C THR A 165 -28.93 3.85 -5.73
N THR A 166 -28.24 2.82 -5.23
CA THR A 166 -28.83 1.53 -4.82
C THR A 166 -28.88 1.39 -3.30
N ALA A 167 -28.71 2.49 -2.55
CA ALA A 167 -28.80 2.51 -1.09
C ALA A 167 -30.08 1.81 -0.62
N SER A 168 -29.93 0.63 -0.04
CA SER A 168 -31.04 -0.14 0.53
C SER A 168 -31.37 0.41 1.90
N ASN A 169 -32.67 0.46 2.24
CA ASN A 169 -33.11 0.84 3.59
C ASN A 169 -32.43 -0.08 4.63
N PRO A 170 -31.88 0.48 5.72
CA PRO A 170 -31.18 -0.31 6.72
C PRO A 170 -32.11 -1.37 7.31
N LYS A 171 -31.69 -2.64 7.27
CA LYS A 171 -32.39 -3.72 7.96
C LYS A 171 -32.13 -3.56 9.46
N LYS A 172 -33.16 -3.12 10.20
CA LYS A 172 -33.12 -3.04 11.65
C LYS A 172 -33.15 -4.46 12.22
N GLN A 173 -32.03 -4.94 12.74
CA GLN A 173 -31.95 -6.24 13.41
C GLN A 173 -31.91 -6.00 14.93
N LEU A 174 -32.85 -6.58 15.66
CA LEU A 174 -32.96 -6.47 17.11
C LEU A 174 -32.15 -7.61 17.74
N GLU A 175 -31.11 -7.30 18.51
CA GLU A 175 -30.42 -8.28 19.35
C GLU A 175 -30.85 -8.09 20.81
N PHE A 176 -31.29 -9.18 21.44
CA PHE A 176 -31.65 -9.23 22.86
C PHE A 176 -30.41 -9.62 23.66
N GLU A 177 -29.76 -8.65 24.29
CA GLU A 177 -28.79 -8.89 25.36
C GLU A 177 -29.48 -8.60 26.70
N SER A 178 -29.31 -9.50 27.67
CA SER A 178 -30.23 -9.79 28.79
C SER A 178 -30.46 -8.69 29.84
N ASP A 179 -30.28 -7.42 29.51
CA ASP A 179 -30.82 -6.26 30.26
C ASP A 179 -30.76 -4.92 29.49
N LYS A 180 -30.46 -4.92 28.17
CA LYS A 180 -30.40 -3.69 27.36
C LYS A 180 -30.80 -3.95 25.91
N LEU A 181 -31.95 -3.42 25.50
CA LEU A 181 -32.36 -3.34 24.09
C LEU A 181 -31.38 -2.43 23.33
N SER A 182 -30.49 -3.02 22.51
CA SER A 182 -29.66 -2.25 21.58
C SER A 182 -30.13 -2.49 20.15
N ILE A 183 -30.61 -1.42 19.49
CA ILE A 183 -30.95 -1.45 18.07
C ILE A 183 -29.66 -1.16 17.31
N LYS A 184 -28.95 -2.20 16.87
CA LYS A 184 -27.80 -2.02 15.96
C LYS A 184 -28.33 -1.92 14.54
N GLU A 185 -28.38 -0.71 14.01
CA GLU A 185 -28.73 -0.46 12.62
C GLU A 185 -27.55 -0.86 11.72
N GLN A 186 -27.58 -2.07 11.18
CA GLN A 186 -26.53 -2.54 10.27
C GLN A 186 -26.85 -2.08 8.85
N VAL A 187 -26.14 -1.04 8.41
CA VAL A 187 -26.15 -0.63 7.00
C VAL A 187 -25.37 -1.67 6.20
N VAL A 188 -26.08 -2.62 5.61
CA VAL A 188 -25.49 -3.60 4.68
C VAL A 188 -25.39 -2.92 3.32
N ALA A 189 -24.15 -2.74 2.82
CA ALA A 189 -23.94 -2.24 1.48
C ALA A 189 -24.58 -3.19 0.45
N PRO A 190 -25.24 -2.66 -0.60
CA PRO A 190 -25.86 -3.49 -1.62
C PRO A 190 -24.79 -4.27 -2.39
N ASP A 191 -25.07 -5.53 -2.69
CA ASP A 191 -24.20 -6.35 -3.54
C ASP A 191 -24.46 -6.03 -5.02
N MET A 192 -23.39 -5.93 -5.81
CA MET A 192 -23.46 -5.70 -7.25
C MET A 192 -23.44 -7.03 -8.01
N GLN A 193 -24.29 -7.16 -9.02
CA GLN A 193 -24.29 -8.30 -9.93
C GLN A 193 -23.10 -8.24 -10.90
N VAL A 194 -22.16 -9.18 -10.75
CA VAL A 194 -20.95 -9.28 -11.59
C VAL A 194 -21.14 -10.41 -12.61
N HIS A 195 -21.73 -10.08 -13.76
CA HIS A 195 -21.97 -11.04 -14.85
C HIS A 195 -21.08 -10.84 -16.09
N ASP A 196 -20.32 -9.75 -16.11
CA ASP A 196 -19.51 -9.35 -17.27
C ASP A 196 -18.04 -9.17 -16.87
N LEU A 197 -17.13 -9.44 -17.81
CA LEU A 197 -15.69 -9.40 -17.60
C LEU A 197 -15.24 -7.97 -17.27
N LEU A 198 -15.83 -6.97 -17.94
CA LEU A 198 -15.57 -5.56 -17.67
C LEU A 198 -15.95 -5.20 -16.23
N LYS A 199 -17.16 -5.56 -15.81
CA LYS A 199 -17.65 -5.30 -14.44
C LYS A 199 -16.79 -5.99 -13.38
N LEU A 200 -16.29 -7.19 -13.66
CA LEU A 200 -15.36 -7.91 -12.78
C LEU A 200 -14.01 -7.19 -12.68
N LEU A 201 -13.46 -6.73 -13.81
CA LEU A 201 -12.21 -5.97 -13.85
C LEU A 201 -12.34 -4.65 -13.06
N GLU A 202 -13.42 -3.90 -13.28
CA GLU A 202 -13.73 -2.67 -12.54
C GLU A 202 -13.88 -2.93 -11.03
N ALA A 203 -14.52 -4.05 -10.65
CA ALA A 203 -14.65 -4.46 -9.24
C ALA A 203 -13.28 -4.74 -8.61
N PHE A 204 -12.42 -5.51 -9.28
CA PHE A 204 -11.08 -5.78 -8.76
C PHE A 204 -10.23 -4.52 -8.70
N ARG A 205 -10.29 -3.64 -9.70
CA ARG A 205 -9.56 -2.35 -9.65
C ARG A 205 -10.02 -1.47 -8.50
N ARG A 206 -11.33 -1.38 -8.24
CA ARG A 206 -11.87 -0.68 -7.05
C ARG A 206 -11.37 -1.29 -5.74
N ARG A 207 -11.28 -2.62 -5.66
CA ARG A 207 -10.67 -3.31 -4.51
C ARG A 207 -9.20 -2.92 -4.34
N GLY A 208 -8.44 -2.83 -5.44
CA GLY A 208 -7.06 -2.36 -5.45
C GLY A 208 -6.91 -0.92 -4.94
N LEU A 209 -7.77 -0.01 -5.42
CA LEU A 209 -7.83 1.38 -4.95
C LEU A 209 -8.18 1.45 -3.46
N ALA A 210 -9.11 0.63 -2.99
CA ALA A 210 -9.47 0.56 -1.58
C ALA A 210 -8.33 0.02 -0.70
N PHE A 211 -7.55 -0.97 -1.18
CA PHE A 211 -6.35 -1.43 -0.49
C PHE A 211 -5.24 -0.38 -0.48
N ALA A 212 -5.07 0.38 -1.56
CA ALA A 212 -4.14 1.50 -1.62
C ALA A 212 -4.56 2.64 -0.67
N PHE A 213 -5.85 2.94 -0.58
CA PHE A 213 -6.43 3.88 0.39
C PHE A 213 -6.19 3.46 1.83
N ALA A 214 -6.36 2.16 2.10
CA ALA A 214 -6.02 1.57 3.37
C ALA A 214 -4.50 1.45 3.58
N GLU A 215 -3.64 1.90 2.66
CA GLU A 215 -2.17 1.67 2.64
C GLU A 215 -1.77 0.22 2.97
N ALA A 216 -2.58 -0.75 2.55
CA ALA A 216 -2.34 -2.18 2.78
C ALA A 216 -1.48 -2.80 1.67
N VAL A 217 -1.72 -2.38 0.43
CA VAL A 217 -1.00 -2.85 -0.78
C VAL A 217 -0.78 -1.66 -1.71
N SER A 218 0.34 -1.64 -2.44
CA SER A 218 0.56 -0.68 -3.50
C SER A 218 -0.42 -0.92 -4.66
N PHE A 219 -1.02 0.16 -5.18
CA PHE A 219 -1.95 0.04 -6.30
C PHE A 219 -1.30 -0.63 -7.51
N LEU A 220 -0.04 -0.30 -7.83
CA LEU A 220 0.65 -0.84 -8.99
C LEU A 220 0.89 -2.35 -8.89
N ASP A 221 1.27 -2.84 -7.71
CA ASP A 221 1.51 -4.28 -7.49
C ASP A 221 0.21 -5.06 -7.56
N TYR A 222 -0.86 -4.48 -7.02
CA TYR A 222 -2.20 -5.06 -7.14
C TYR A 222 -2.68 -5.07 -8.60
N GLU A 223 -2.44 -4.00 -9.37
CA GLU A 223 -2.79 -3.92 -10.79
C GLU A 223 -2.01 -4.96 -11.62
N ARG A 224 -0.73 -5.21 -11.31
CA ARG A 224 0.06 -6.29 -11.91
C ARG A 224 -0.54 -7.67 -11.63
N TYR A 225 -0.99 -7.92 -10.41
CA TYR A 225 -1.69 -9.15 -10.04
C TYR A 225 -2.99 -9.33 -10.85
N VAL A 226 -3.84 -8.29 -10.91
CA VAL A 226 -5.10 -8.33 -11.68
C VAL A 226 -4.83 -8.56 -13.16
N ASN A 227 -3.86 -7.83 -13.75
CA ASN A 227 -3.48 -8.01 -15.15
C ASN A 227 -2.97 -9.43 -15.43
N SER A 228 -2.20 -10.02 -14.52
CA SER A 228 -1.76 -11.42 -14.63
C SER A 228 -2.94 -12.39 -14.64
N LEU A 229 -3.91 -12.19 -13.74
CA LEU A 229 -5.11 -13.01 -13.67
C LEU A 229 -5.93 -12.92 -14.97
N PHE A 230 -6.19 -11.72 -15.46
CA PHE A 230 -6.97 -11.48 -16.69
C PHE A 230 -6.22 -11.88 -17.97
N SER A 231 -4.88 -11.92 -17.96
CA SER A 231 -4.10 -12.40 -19.11
C SER A 231 -4.45 -13.86 -19.48
N HIS A 232 -4.91 -14.66 -18.52
CA HIS A 232 -5.32 -16.05 -18.75
C HIS A 232 -6.63 -16.15 -19.55
N CYS A 233 -7.47 -15.11 -19.54
CA CYS A 233 -8.67 -15.04 -20.39
C CYS A 233 -8.33 -14.82 -21.86
N HIS A 234 -7.18 -14.22 -22.14
CA HIS A 234 -6.72 -13.92 -23.50
C HIS A 234 -5.88 -15.04 -24.12
N ARG A 235 -5.46 -16.05 -23.34
CA ARG A 235 -4.72 -17.20 -23.85
C ARG A 235 -5.63 -18.15 -24.60
N GLU A 236 -5.15 -18.66 -25.72
CA GLU A 236 -5.84 -19.74 -26.43
C GLU A 236 -5.80 -21.02 -25.58
N PRO A 237 -6.93 -21.70 -25.38
CA PRO A 237 -6.97 -22.91 -24.57
C PRO A 237 -6.25 -24.04 -25.33
N PRO A 238 -5.53 -24.93 -24.62
CA PRO A 238 -4.99 -26.14 -25.23
C PRO A 238 -6.09 -27.01 -25.88
N PRO A 239 -5.76 -27.87 -26.86
CA PRO A 239 -6.74 -28.74 -27.51
C PRO A 239 -7.50 -29.59 -26.49
N GLY A 240 -8.84 -29.55 -26.54
CA GLY A 240 -9.72 -30.25 -25.61
C GLY A 240 -10.08 -29.50 -24.33
N TYR A 241 -9.56 -28.28 -24.12
CA TYR A 241 -9.91 -27.42 -22.98
C TYR A 241 -10.78 -26.24 -23.41
N SER A 242 -11.59 -25.74 -22.47
CA SER A 242 -12.37 -24.51 -22.65
C SER A 242 -11.57 -23.28 -22.24
N ARG A 243 -11.95 -22.11 -22.78
CA ARG A 243 -11.43 -20.83 -22.29
C ARG A 243 -11.72 -20.63 -20.80
N CYS A 244 -10.89 -19.82 -20.14
CA CYS A 244 -11.09 -19.48 -18.74
C CYS A 244 -12.40 -18.70 -18.55
N ALA A 245 -13.29 -19.21 -17.71
CA ALA A 245 -14.58 -18.61 -17.40
C ALA A 245 -14.49 -17.64 -16.20
N LEU A 246 -15.41 -16.66 -16.12
CA LEU A 246 -15.46 -15.69 -15.02
C LEU A 246 -15.47 -16.33 -13.61
N PRO A 247 -16.26 -17.40 -13.34
CA PRO A 247 -16.25 -18.05 -12.03
C PRO A 247 -14.88 -18.64 -11.66
N GLN A 248 -14.11 -19.11 -12.66
CA GLN A 248 -12.77 -19.65 -12.43
C GLN A 248 -11.80 -18.56 -11.99
N LEU A 249 -11.92 -17.34 -12.52
CA LEU A 249 -11.11 -16.19 -12.07
C LEU A 249 -11.44 -15.81 -10.62
N VAL A 250 -12.73 -15.74 -10.27
CA VAL A 250 -13.17 -15.42 -8.90
C VAL A 250 -12.70 -16.49 -7.91
N GLN A 251 -12.77 -17.77 -8.31
CA GLN A 251 -12.28 -18.87 -7.49
C GLN A 251 -10.75 -18.85 -7.34
N ALA A 252 -10.01 -18.59 -8.42
CA ALA A 252 -8.57 -18.44 -8.37
C ALA A 252 -8.16 -17.28 -7.44
N ASP A 253 -8.84 -16.14 -7.54
CA ASP A 253 -8.64 -15.00 -6.64
C ASP A 253 -8.93 -15.37 -5.18
N LYS A 254 -10.04 -16.06 -4.92
CA LYS A 254 -10.37 -16.55 -3.58
C LYS A 254 -9.30 -17.50 -3.02
N LEU A 255 -8.73 -18.39 -3.85
CA LEU A 255 -7.66 -19.29 -3.44
C LEU A 255 -6.37 -18.54 -3.08
N VAL A 256 -6.00 -17.52 -3.86
CA VAL A 256 -4.84 -16.65 -3.54
C VAL A 256 -5.03 -15.99 -2.18
N PHE A 257 -6.20 -15.39 -1.91
CA PHE A 257 -6.46 -14.77 -0.61
C PHE A 257 -6.54 -15.79 0.53
N THR A 258 -7.09 -16.97 0.28
CA THR A 258 -7.10 -18.06 1.28
C THR A 258 -5.67 -18.46 1.63
N LYS A 259 -4.79 -18.59 0.62
CA LYS A 259 -3.39 -18.89 0.82
C LYS A 259 -2.66 -17.80 1.62
N LEU A 260 -2.92 -16.53 1.31
CA LEU A 260 -2.38 -15.39 2.08
C LEU A 260 -2.83 -15.40 3.55
N ILE A 261 -4.08 -15.82 3.81
CA ILE A 261 -4.63 -15.97 5.16
C ILE A 261 -3.95 -17.14 5.89
N GLU A 262 -3.79 -18.28 5.23
CA GLU A 262 -3.05 -19.45 5.78
C GLU A 262 -1.60 -19.11 6.12
N ASP A 263 -0.94 -18.34 5.27
CA ASP A 263 0.44 -17.90 5.47
C ASP A 263 0.55 -16.78 6.52
N GLY A 264 -0.58 -16.32 7.08
CA GLY A 264 -0.64 -15.33 8.16
C GLY A 264 -0.19 -13.92 7.72
N VAL A 265 -0.33 -13.60 6.43
CA VAL A 265 0.06 -12.29 5.89
C VAL A 265 -0.85 -11.21 6.46
N LYS A 266 -0.26 -10.27 7.20
CA LYS A 266 -1.00 -9.13 7.76
C LYS A 266 -0.86 -7.90 6.85
N PRO A 267 -1.95 -7.15 6.58
CA PRO A 267 -1.89 -5.87 5.88
C PRO A 267 -1.10 -4.85 6.72
N ARG A 268 0.11 -4.45 6.28
CA ARG A 268 1.03 -3.59 7.06
C ARG A 268 1.50 -2.38 6.26
N LYS A 269 1.70 -1.26 6.96
CA LYS A 269 2.44 -0.11 6.40
C LYS A 269 3.91 -0.51 6.31
N TRP A 270 4.54 -0.19 5.18
CA TRP A 270 6.00 -0.36 5.00
C TRP A 270 6.80 0.24 6.17
N THR A 271 6.36 1.38 6.73
CA THR A 271 6.99 2.05 7.86
C THR A 271 6.95 1.24 9.16
N GLN A 272 5.87 0.48 9.39
CA GLN A 272 5.71 -0.34 10.59
C GLN A 272 6.54 -1.63 10.47
N ARG A 273 6.56 -2.24 9.28
CA ARG A 273 7.46 -3.36 8.98
C ARG A 273 8.92 -2.96 9.13
N ALA A 274 9.26 -1.74 8.72
CA ALA A 274 10.59 -1.18 8.85
C ALA A 274 11.00 -0.92 10.31
N LEU A 275 10.04 -0.67 11.21
CA LEU A 275 10.28 -0.51 12.64
C LEU A 275 10.51 -1.86 13.32
N GLU A 276 9.72 -2.87 12.99
CA GLU A 276 9.88 -4.23 13.54
C GLU A 276 11.21 -4.87 13.13
N LEU A 277 11.61 -4.67 11.87
CA LEU A 277 12.88 -5.20 11.35
C LEU A 277 14.09 -4.37 11.79
N GLN A 278 13.91 -3.27 12.52
CA GLN A 278 14.99 -2.37 12.91
C GLN A 278 16.03 -3.06 13.78
N GLU A 279 15.61 -3.94 14.69
CA GLU A 279 16.54 -4.69 15.55
C GLU A 279 17.38 -5.68 14.74
N GLU A 280 16.74 -6.42 13.84
CA GLU A 280 17.42 -7.38 12.97
C GLU A 280 18.35 -6.68 11.96
N GLU A 281 17.93 -5.52 11.46
CA GLU A 281 18.69 -4.62 10.59
C GLU A 281 19.93 -4.08 11.30
N ASN A 282 19.79 -3.63 12.54
CA ASN A 282 20.92 -3.19 13.37
C ASN A 282 21.90 -4.35 13.60
N ASN A 283 21.39 -5.54 13.92
CA ASN A 283 22.22 -6.73 14.12
C ASN A 283 22.97 -7.14 12.83
N LEU A 284 22.31 -7.08 11.66
CA LEU A 284 22.95 -7.32 10.36
C LEU A 284 24.05 -6.28 10.09
N LYS A 285 23.77 -5.00 10.32
CA LYS A 285 24.75 -3.91 10.15
C LYS A 285 25.93 -4.00 11.12
N CYS A 286 25.70 -4.53 12.32
CA CYS A 286 26.75 -4.82 13.30
C CYS A 286 27.69 -5.94 12.84
N LYS A 287 27.24 -6.86 11.99
CA LYS A 287 28.05 -7.95 11.43
C LYS A 287 28.80 -7.57 10.15
N LEU A 288 28.44 -6.47 9.50
CA LEU A 288 29.10 -5.99 8.27
C LEU A 288 30.46 -5.34 8.55
N ALA A 289 31.37 -5.47 7.59
CA ALA A 289 32.69 -4.84 7.62
C ALA A 289 32.57 -3.29 7.70
N PRO A 290 33.56 -2.58 8.30
CA PRO A 290 33.44 -1.16 8.62
C PRO A 290 33.15 -0.26 7.40
N HIS A 291 33.77 -0.55 6.26
CA HIS A 291 33.56 0.19 5.01
C HIS A 291 32.14 0.02 4.45
N LEU A 292 31.54 -1.17 4.59
CA LEU A 292 30.16 -1.45 4.18
C LEU A 292 29.14 -0.82 5.12
N ARG A 293 29.43 -0.76 6.42
CA ARG A 293 28.56 -0.12 7.41
C ARG A 293 28.39 1.38 7.12
N SER A 294 29.46 2.07 6.71
CA SER A 294 29.40 3.48 6.32
C SER A 294 28.51 3.69 5.09
N LEU A 295 28.72 2.88 4.04
CA LEU A 295 27.99 3.00 2.77
C LEU A 295 26.50 2.60 2.88
N LEU A 296 26.18 1.62 3.73
CA LEU A 296 24.83 1.07 3.89
C LEU A 296 24.10 1.61 5.12
N SER A 297 24.66 2.58 5.82
CA SER A 297 24.11 3.15 7.07
C SER A 297 22.67 3.65 6.90
N GLY A 298 22.39 4.40 5.83
CA GLY A 298 21.06 4.92 5.50
C GLY A 298 20.10 3.94 4.79
N LYS A 299 20.57 2.75 4.41
CA LYS A 299 19.80 1.77 3.64
C LYS A 299 19.08 0.79 4.57
N ARG A 300 17.82 0.45 4.30
CA ARG A 300 17.04 -0.52 5.11
C ARG A 300 17.10 -1.92 4.48
N LEU A 301 18.23 -2.58 4.66
CA LEU A 301 18.60 -3.86 4.06
C LEU A 301 17.62 -5.00 4.43
N MET A 302 17.00 -4.97 5.61
CA MET A 302 16.07 -6.03 6.00
C MET A 302 14.71 -5.90 5.33
N LEU A 303 14.37 -4.71 4.83
CA LEU A 303 13.21 -4.52 3.95
C LEU A 303 13.49 -4.98 2.52
N TRP A 304 14.74 -5.25 2.17
CA TRP A 304 15.13 -5.56 0.80
C TRP A 304 15.00 -7.04 0.47
N PHE A 305 14.87 -7.98 1.43
CA PHE A 305 15.02 -9.42 1.12
C PHE A 305 14.06 -10.35 1.90
N GLY A 306 13.66 -11.53 1.40
CA GLY A 306 14.06 -12.24 0.19
C GLY A 306 13.29 -13.56 -0.03
N LEU A 307 13.39 -14.14 -1.23
CA LEU A 307 12.80 -15.44 -1.58
C LEU A 307 13.64 -16.57 -0.98
N LYS A 308 13.04 -17.41 -0.13
CA LYS A 308 13.70 -18.61 0.40
C LYS A 308 13.74 -19.68 -0.69
N GLN A 309 14.92 -19.93 -1.28
CA GLN A 309 15.16 -21.06 -2.18
C GLN A 309 15.95 -22.13 -1.44
N GLY A 310 15.24 -23.12 -0.89
CA GLY A 310 15.84 -24.19 -0.11
C GLY A 310 16.54 -23.66 1.15
N ALA A 311 17.83 -23.97 1.29
CA ALA A 311 18.64 -23.58 2.45
C ALA A 311 19.26 -22.16 2.36
N LYS A 312 19.07 -21.44 1.25
CA LYS A 312 19.66 -20.11 1.05
C LYS A 312 18.59 -19.04 0.82
N VAL A 313 18.75 -17.90 1.50
CA VAL A 313 17.99 -16.68 1.23
C VAL A 313 18.73 -15.92 0.14
N ARG A 314 18.12 -15.78 -1.03
CA ARG A 314 18.68 -14.95 -2.10
C ARG A 314 18.18 -13.52 -1.95
N LEU A 315 19.10 -12.59 -2.14
CA LEU A 315 18.81 -11.17 -2.18
C LEU A 315 18.20 -10.83 -3.56
N ILE A 316 16.90 -10.50 -3.66
CA ILE A 316 16.32 -9.91 -4.87
C ILE A 316 16.37 -8.38 -4.72
N ASP A 317 17.41 -7.77 -5.26
CA ASP A 317 17.37 -6.37 -5.68
C ASP A 317 17.41 -6.42 -7.21
N ASP A 318 16.29 -6.18 -7.87
CA ASP A 318 16.25 -6.15 -9.32
C ASP A 318 16.61 -4.77 -9.86
N PHE A 319 16.98 -3.79 -9.02
CA PHE A 319 17.39 -2.43 -9.38
C PHE A 319 16.43 -1.65 -10.31
N SER A 320 15.23 -2.17 -10.60
CA SER A 320 14.30 -1.62 -11.58
C SER A 320 13.78 -0.25 -11.19
N GLY A 321 13.60 0.02 -9.89
CA GLY A 321 13.15 1.31 -9.37
C GLY A 321 14.26 2.38 -9.29
N SER A 322 15.52 1.97 -9.37
CA SER A 322 16.68 2.86 -9.20
C SER A 322 17.26 3.38 -10.52
N GLY A 323 16.78 2.89 -11.66
CA GLY A 323 17.33 3.22 -12.99
C GLY A 323 18.74 2.68 -13.22
N VAL A 324 19.34 1.96 -12.26
CA VAL A 324 20.68 1.38 -12.38
C VAL A 324 20.72 0.33 -13.49
N ASN A 325 19.65 -0.45 -13.70
CA ASN A 325 19.57 -1.36 -14.85
C ASN A 325 19.71 -0.63 -16.20
N SER A 326 19.21 0.61 -16.28
CA SER A 326 19.33 1.46 -17.48
C SER A 326 20.76 1.95 -17.70
N THR A 327 21.61 1.90 -16.67
CA THR A 327 23.01 2.34 -16.73
C THR A 327 24.02 1.20 -16.69
N VAL A 328 23.59 -0.04 -16.40
CA VAL A 328 24.47 -1.23 -16.33
C VAL A 328 24.06 -2.38 -17.25
N GLN A 329 23.00 -2.25 -18.05
CA GLN A 329 22.84 -3.13 -19.20
C GLN A 329 23.96 -2.82 -20.19
N ALA A 330 24.85 -3.78 -20.41
CA ALA A 330 25.69 -3.79 -21.60
C ALA A 330 24.75 -3.63 -22.82
N CYS A 331 25.16 -2.82 -23.80
CA CYS A 331 24.46 -2.68 -25.09
C CYS A 331 24.27 -4.02 -25.84
N GLU A 332 24.79 -5.10 -25.29
CA GLU A 332 24.81 -6.44 -25.82
C GLU A 332 24.10 -7.35 -24.81
N SER A 333 22.85 -7.68 -25.10
CA SER A 333 22.15 -8.77 -24.42
C SER A 333 22.82 -10.09 -24.83
N PRO A 334 23.48 -10.84 -23.92
CA PRO A 334 24.07 -12.11 -24.26
C PRO A 334 22.95 -13.11 -24.57
N LYS A 335 22.67 -13.32 -25.85
CA LYS A 335 21.79 -14.38 -26.32
C LYS A 335 22.57 -15.70 -26.31
N PRO A 336 22.00 -16.81 -25.83
CA PRO A 336 22.58 -18.12 -26.09
C PRO A 336 22.52 -18.38 -27.60
N HIS A 337 23.69 -18.42 -28.23
CA HIS A 337 23.80 -18.71 -29.66
C HIS A 337 23.85 -20.23 -29.85
N SER A 338 22.96 -20.77 -30.65
CA SER A 338 22.97 -22.17 -31.05
C SER A 338 24.12 -22.43 -32.06
N THR A 339 24.54 -23.69 -32.19
CA THR A 339 25.73 -24.08 -32.99
C THR A 339 25.65 -23.65 -34.46
N ASP A 340 24.44 -23.55 -35.00
CA ASP A 340 24.10 -23.04 -36.32
C ASP A 340 24.41 -21.54 -36.47
N VAL A 341 24.18 -20.72 -35.43
CA VAL A 341 24.50 -19.28 -35.47
C VAL A 341 26.00 -19.05 -35.39
N VAL A 342 26.71 -19.85 -34.58
CA VAL A 342 28.19 -19.84 -34.53
C VAL A 342 28.76 -20.29 -35.88
N ALA A 343 28.22 -21.37 -36.48
CA ALA A 343 28.64 -21.83 -37.79
C ALA A 343 28.41 -20.78 -38.89
N ALA A 344 27.28 -20.07 -38.87
CA ALA A 344 26.99 -18.98 -39.82
C ALA A 344 28.00 -17.82 -39.69
N LEU A 345 28.35 -17.43 -38.46
CA LEU A 345 29.36 -16.42 -38.18
C LEU A 345 30.76 -16.83 -38.68
N LEU A 346 31.15 -18.09 -38.43
CA LEU A 346 32.43 -18.64 -38.92
C LEU A 346 32.48 -18.69 -40.45
N LEU A 347 31.36 -19.04 -41.08
CA LEU A 347 31.24 -19.09 -42.53
C LEU A 347 31.29 -17.69 -43.15
N GLN A 348 30.80 -16.67 -42.43
CA GLN A 348 30.85 -15.28 -42.85
C GLN A 348 32.27 -14.69 -42.69
N LEU A 349 32.98 -15.05 -41.62
CA LEU A 349 34.41 -14.74 -41.41
C LEU A 349 35.32 -15.41 -42.47
N ALA A 350 35.03 -16.66 -42.83
CA ALA A 350 35.74 -17.37 -43.89
C ALA A 350 35.47 -16.77 -45.29
N ARG A 351 34.33 -16.10 -45.48
CA ARG A 351 33.99 -15.39 -46.72
C ARG A 351 34.61 -14.00 -46.80
N SER A 352 34.81 -13.31 -45.68
CA SER A 352 35.40 -11.96 -45.64
C SER A 352 36.93 -11.95 -45.75
N THR A 353 37.58 -13.11 -45.62
CA THR A 353 39.05 -13.24 -45.72
C THR A 353 39.44 -13.65 -47.15
N ASN A 354 40.26 -12.82 -47.81
CA ASN A 354 40.84 -13.16 -49.12
C ASN A 354 42.15 -13.92 -48.93
N GLY A 355 42.18 -15.19 -49.36
CA GLY A 355 43.34 -16.07 -49.26
C GLY A 355 43.01 -17.54 -49.57
N ASP A 356 44.02 -18.41 -49.51
CA ASP A 356 43.91 -19.85 -49.78
C ASP A 356 43.05 -20.56 -48.70
N PRO A 357 42.20 -21.55 -49.02
CA PRO A 357 41.18 -22.09 -48.08
C PRO A 357 41.75 -22.62 -46.76
N ARG A 358 42.96 -23.18 -46.79
CA ARG A 358 43.63 -23.72 -45.60
C ARG A 358 44.05 -22.62 -44.62
N GLN A 359 44.51 -21.47 -45.14
CA GLN A 359 44.90 -20.34 -44.29
C GLN A 359 43.67 -19.67 -43.63
N ARG A 360 42.50 -19.72 -44.28
CA ARG A 360 41.25 -19.21 -43.72
C ARG A 360 40.80 -20.00 -42.51
N LEU A 361 40.89 -21.33 -42.57
CA LEU A 361 40.56 -22.23 -41.45
C LEU A 361 41.47 -22.00 -40.25
N ASP A 362 42.79 -21.92 -40.46
CA ASP A 362 43.77 -21.61 -39.40
C ASP A 362 43.50 -20.25 -38.73
N GLN A 363 43.14 -19.23 -39.51
CA GLN A 363 42.89 -17.89 -38.98
C GLN A 363 41.57 -17.82 -38.19
N VAL A 364 40.54 -18.54 -38.66
CA VAL A 364 39.29 -18.70 -37.93
C VAL A 364 39.51 -19.46 -36.62
N GLU A 365 40.31 -20.53 -36.63
CA GLU A 365 40.63 -21.33 -35.44
C GLU A 365 41.39 -20.52 -34.38
N ARG A 366 42.38 -19.72 -34.80
CA ARG A 366 43.12 -18.80 -33.89
C ARG A 366 42.22 -17.73 -33.30
N SER A 367 41.30 -17.19 -34.09
CA SER A 367 40.34 -16.18 -33.63
C SER A 367 39.35 -16.79 -32.63
N MET A 368 38.94 -18.04 -32.84
CA MET A 368 38.08 -18.80 -31.92
C MET A 368 38.79 -19.10 -30.60
N ALA A 369 40.07 -19.52 -30.65
CA ALA A 369 40.87 -19.76 -29.46
C ALA A 369 41.02 -18.51 -28.58
N MET A 370 41.17 -17.34 -29.21
CA MET A 370 41.23 -16.04 -28.54
C MET A 370 39.89 -15.66 -27.89
N LEU A 371 38.76 -15.85 -28.60
CA LEU A 371 37.42 -15.52 -28.10
C LEU A 371 36.96 -16.42 -26.95
N LEU A 372 37.36 -17.69 -26.94
CA LEU A 372 37.01 -18.65 -25.89
C LEU A 372 37.92 -18.57 -24.66
N GLY A 373 38.87 -17.62 -24.62
CA GLY A 373 39.73 -17.37 -23.47
C GLY A 373 40.61 -18.57 -23.06
N LYS A 374 40.79 -19.56 -23.94
CA LYS A 374 41.64 -20.72 -23.68
C LYS A 374 43.08 -20.38 -24.01
N SER A 375 43.88 -20.21 -22.98
CA SER A 375 45.33 -20.28 -23.07
C SER A 375 45.73 -21.62 -23.71
N SER A 376 46.76 -21.56 -24.55
CA SER A 376 47.15 -22.53 -25.58
C SER A 376 47.66 -23.90 -25.05
N GLN A 377 47.09 -24.47 -23.98
CA GLN A 377 47.59 -25.72 -23.38
C GLN A 377 46.57 -26.84 -23.20
N GLN A 378 45.33 -26.69 -23.64
CA GLN A 378 44.36 -27.80 -23.65
C GLN A 378 43.67 -27.92 -25.00
N ALA A 379 44.48 -28.27 -26.00
CA ALA A 379 44.03 -28.88 -27.24
C ALA A 379 44.82 -30.18 -27.42
N GLN A 380 44.42 -31.23 -26.69
CA GLN A 380 44.68 -32.60 -27.13
C GLN A 380 43.35 -33.32 -27.21
N ILE A 381 43.16 -33.91 -28.38
CA ILE A 381 41.93 -34.36 -28.99
C ILE A 381 41.54 -35.73 -28.43
N PHE A 382 40.27 -35.87 -28.05
CA PHE A 382 39.39 -36.97 -28.49
C PHE A 382 38.00 -36.41 -28.71
#